data_AF-A0A2G6IMI2-F1
#
_entry.id   AF-A0A2G6IMI2-F1
#
_cell.length_a   1.000
_cell.length_b   1.000
_cell.length_c   1.000
_cell.angle_alpha   90.00
_cell.angle_beta   90.00
_cell.angle_gamma   90.00
#
_symmetry.space_group_name_H-M   'P 1'
#
loop_
_entity.id
_entity.type
_entity.pdbx_description
1 polymer ?
#
loop_
_entity_poly.entity_id
_entity_poly.type
_entity_poly.pdbx_seq_one_letter_code
_entity_poly.pdbx_strand_id
1 'polypeptide(L)'
;MKGTLVALTLGMVANTAMAQNARNCAPRDRVVSRLAESYGETRQSIGLGANNAVVEVFASNESGTWTITVTMPNGMTCLVASGQSYEELAEALPAKGNDA
;
A
#
# COMPACT_ATOMS: atom_id res chain seq x y z
N MET A 1 -50.71 -38.25 -21.82
CA MET A 1 -49.76 -38.80 -20.82
C MET A 1 -48.53 -37.93 -20.77
N LYS A 2 -48.32 -37.29 -19.61
CA LYS A 2 -47.06 -36.93 -18.93
C LYS A 2 -46.00 -36.20 -19.76
N GLY A 3 -46.01 -34.88 -19.64
CA GLY A 3 -44.97 -33.98 -20.13
C GLY A 3 -43.68 -34.08 -19.32
N THR A 4 -42.57 -34.12 -20.04
CA THR A 4 -41.21 -34.15 -19.51
C THR A 4 -40.84 -32.77 -18.93
N LEU A 5 -40.60 -32.71 -17.63
CA LEU A 5 -40.03 -31.53 -16.97
C LEU A 5 -38.50 -31.53 -17.17
N VAL A 6 -38.01 -30.56 -17.95
CA VAL A 6 -36.57 -30.29 -18.10
C VAL A 6 -36.14 -29.45 -16.89
N ALA A 7 -35.33 -30.04 -16.01
CA ALA A 7 -34.74 -29.33 -14.87
C ALA A 7 -33.61 -28.41 -15.37
N LEU A 8 -33.80 -27.10 -15.25
CA LEU A 8 -32.81 -26.08 -15.58
C LEU A 8 -31.82 -25.95 -14.40
N THR A 9 -30.65 -26.57 -14.51
CA THR A 9 -29.56 -26.42 -13.54
C THR A 9 -28.86 -25.08 -13.74
N LEU A 10 -29.10 -24.13 -12.84
CA LEU A 10 -28.43 -22.83 -12.83
C LEU A 10 -27.03 -22.99 -12.23
N GLY A 11 -26.01 -23.08 -13.08
CA GLY A 11 -24.61 -23.14 -12.66
C GLY A 11 -24.13 -21.80 -12.09
N MET A 12 -23.77 -21.78 -10.80
CA MET A 12 -23.10 -20.64 -10.18
C MET A 12 -21.65 -20.55 -10.67
N VAL A 13 -21.36 -19.62 -11.57
CA VAL A 13 -19.98 -19.25 -11.90
C VAL A 13 -19.41 -18.44 -10.73
N ALA A 14 -18.52 -19.06 -9.96
CA ALA A 14 -17.76 -18.35 -8.94
C ALA A 14 -16.74 -17.44 -9.62
N ASN A 15 -17.07 -16.16 -9.76
CA ASN A 15 -16.10 -15.15 -10.17
C ASN A 15 -15.04 -15.02 -9.06
N THR A 16 -13.82 -15.48 -9.33
CA THR A 16 -12.68 -15.16 -8.46
C THR A 16 -12.42 -13.65 -8.55
N ALA A 17 -12.92 -12.90 -7.57
CA ALA A 17 -12.71 -11.46 -7.47
C ALA A 17 -11.24 -11.16 -7.10
N MET A 18 -10.32 -11.31 -8.06
CA MET A 18 -8.91 -11.00 -7.90
C MET A 18 -8.64 -9.52 -8.26
N ALA A 19 -9.13 -8.55 -7.48
CA ALA A 19 -8.76 -7.14 -7.70
C ALA A 19 -9.14 -6.18 -6.55
N GLN A 20 -8.86 -6.52 -5.28
CA GLN A 20 -8.98 -5.53 -4.18
C GLN A 20 -7.68 -4.75 -3.91
N ASN A 21 -6.55 -5.13 -4.53
CA ASN A 21 -5.24 -4.53 -4.21
C ASN A 21 -4.77 -3.43 -5.17
N ALA A 22 -5.47 -3.16 -6.28
CA ALA A 22 -5.01 -2.21 -7.30
C ALA A 22 -5.63 -0.81 -7.20
N ARG A 23 -6.51 -0.55 -6.21
CA ARG A 23 -7.25 0.73 -6.18
C ARG A 23 -6.38 1.95 -5.86
N ASN A 24 -5.23 1.76 -5.22
CA ASN A 24 -4.36 2.85 -4.78
C ASN A 24 -2.94 2.74 -5.36
N CYS A 25 -2.82 2.22 -6.59
CA CYS A 25 -1.54 2.07 -7.27
C CYS A 25 -1.48 2.90 -8.54
N ALA A 26 -0.33 3.51 -8.82
CA ALA A 26 -0.06 4.25 -10.04
C ALA A 26 1.43 4.15 -10.40
N PRO A 27 1.85 4.56 -11.62
CA PRO A 27 3.26 4.75 -11.92
C PRO A 27 3.94 5.63 -10.85
N ARG A 28 5.16 5.25 -10.47
CA ARG A 28 5.89 5.87 -9.36
C ARG A 28 5.99 7.40 -9.46
N ASP A 29 6.32 7.90 -10.64
CA ASP A 29 6.45 9.33 -10.92
C ASP A 29 5.15 10.08 -10.57
N ARG A 30 4.00 9.52 -10.96
CA ARG A 30 2.68 10.11 -10.66
C ARG A 30 2.40 10.15 -9.16
N VAL A 31 2.75 9.08 -8.43
CA VAL A 31 2.58 9.03 -6.97
C VAL A 31 3.47 10.07 -6.30
N VAL A 32 4.77 10.06 -6.59
CA VAL A 32 5.74 10.95 -5.94
C VAL A 32 5.44 12.42 -6.24
N SER A 33 5.13 12.77 -7.50
CA SER A 33 4.72 14.14 -7.85
C SER A 33 3.45 14.55 -7.11
N ARG A 34 2.44 13.67 -7.00
CA ARG A 34 1.21 13.98 -6.27
C ARG A 34 1.48 14.24 -4.78
N LEU A 35 2.30 13.42 -4.14
CA LEU A 35 2.66 13.58 -2.73
C LEU A 35 3.39 14.92 -2.49
N ALA A 36 4.34 15.26 -3.35
CA ALA A 36 5.06 16.52 -3.27
C ALA A 36 4.14 17.74 -3.53
N GLU A 37 3.40 17.74 -4.65
CA GLU A 37 2.65 18.92 -5.11
C GLU A 37 1.36 19.18 -4.31
N SER A 38 0.66 18.12 -3.89
CA SER A 38 -0.65 18.27 -3.23
C SER A 38 -0.59 18.21 -1.71
N TYR A 39 0.42 17.55 -1.14
CA TYR A 39 0.53 17.36 0.31
C TYR A 39 1.80 17.98 0.91
N GLY A 40 2.72 18.45 0.07
CA GLY A 40 4.03 18.95 0.51
C GLY A 40 4.93 17.84 1.06
N GLU A 41 4.60 16.58 0.80
CA GLU A 41 5.33 15.46 1.40
C GLU A 41 6.63 15.21 0.66
N THR A 42 7.71 15.10 1.43
CA THR A 42 9.04 14.68 0.95
C THR A 42 9.40 13.35 1.59
N ARG A 43 10.31 12.61 0.97
CA ARG A 43 10.71 11.29 1.43
C ARG A 43 11.57 11.40 2.69
N GLN A 44 11.16 10.69 3.73
CA GLN A 44 11.84 10.64 5.03
C GLN A 44 12.65 9.36 5.22
N SER A 45 12.21 8.25 4.62
CA SER A 45 12.95 6.99 4.69
C SER A 45 12.74 6.13 3.44
N ILE A 46 13.69 5.22 3.22
CA ILE A 46 13.68 4.25 2.11
C ILE A 46 14.34 2.95 2.54
N GLY A 47 13.75 1.83 2.13
CA GLY A 47 14.32 0.50 2.32
C GLY A 47 13.87 -0.49 1.25
N LEU A 48 14.58 -1.60 1.14
CA LEU A 48 14.16 -2.74 0.34
C LEU A 48 13.34 -3.70 1.20
N GLY A 49 12.12 -3.99 0.76
CA GLY A 49 11.31 -5.08 1.27
C GLY A 49 11.57 -6.39 0.50
N ALA A 50 10.73 -7.38 0.75
CA ALA A 50 10.74 -8.63 -0.01
C ALA A 50 10.48 -8.39 -1.51
N ASN A 51 10.89 -9.34 -2.35
CA ASN A 51 10.64 -9.31 -3.80
C ASN A 51 11.18 -8.04 -4.50
N ASN A 52 12.27 -7.47 -3.98
CA ASN A 52 12.90 -6.25 -4.49
C ASN A 52 11.95 -5.04 -4.52
N ALA A 53 10.91 -5.05 -3.69
CA ALA A 53 10.03 -3.90 -3.55
C ALA A 53 10.74 -2.80 -2.75
N VAL A 54 10.56 -1.55 -3.15
CA VAL A 54 11.04 -0.38 -2.40
C VAL A 54 9.92 0.09 -1.49
N VAL A 55 10.19 0.19 -0.19
CA VAL A 55 9.27 0.74 0.82
C VAL A 55 9.77 2.12 1.21
N GLU A 56 8.90 3.11 1.18
CA GLU A 56 9.24 4.50 1.49
C GLU A 56 8.19 5.14 2.38
N VAL A 57 8.64 6.02 3.27
CA VAL A 57 7.79 6.93 4.03
C VAL A 57 7.99 8.34 3.48
N PHE A 58 6.89 9.01 3.15
CA PHE A 58 6.83 10.41 2.76
C PHE A 58 6.08 11.19 3.84
N ALA A 59 6.51 12.40 4.14
CA ALA A 59 5.86 13.25 5.13
C ALA A 59 6.13 14.74 4.88
N SER A 60 5.26 15.57 5.43
CA SER A 60 5.37 17.02 5.46
C SER A 60 5.31 17.51 6.90
N ASN A 61 6.37 18.18 7.35
CA ASN A 61 6.39 18.79 8.68
C ASN A 61 5.49 20.03 8.76
N GLU A 62 5.15 20.64 7.61
CA GLU A 62 4.30 21.83 7.55
C GLU A 62 2.82 21.46 7.69
N SER A 63 2.35 20.45 6.93
CA SER A 63 0.95 20.00 6.97
C SER A 63 0.71 18.88 8.00
N GLY A 64 1.77 18.25 8.50
CA GLY A 64 1.71 17.07 9.36
C GLY A 64 1.29 15.79 8.64
N THR A 65 1.08 15.83 7.32
CA THR A 65 0.64 14.66 6.54
C THR A 65 1.77 13.65 6.39
N TRP A 66 1.41 12.37 6.25
CA TRP A 66 2.35 11.32 5.87
C TRP A 66 1.70 10.24 5.02
N THR A 67 2.53 9.56 4.23
CA THR A 67 2.16 8.44 3.36
C THR A 67 3.26 7.37 3.34
N ILE A 68 2.87 6.11 3.45
CA ILE A 68 3.76 4.95 3.21
C ILE A 68 3.43 4.38 1.84
N THR A 69 4.46 4.15 1.04
CA THR A 69 4.34 3.57 -0.29
C THR A 69 5.16 2.29 -0.43
N VAL A 70 4.71 1.41 -1.32
CA VAL A 70 5.46 0.24 -1.79
C VAL A 70 5.57 0.29 -3.30
N THR A 71 6.78 0.29 -3.83
CA THR A 71 7.06 0.28 -5.27
C THR A 71 7.60 -1.08 -5.69
N MET A 72 6.90 -1.73 -6.61
CA MET A 72 7.33 -3.00 -7.19
C MET A 72 8.35 -2.78 -8.31
N PRO A 73 9.17 -3.80 -8.67
CA PRO A 73 10.15 -3.70 -9.75
C PRO A 73 9.56 -3.33 -11.12
N ASN A 74 8.26 -3.56 -11.33
CA ASN A 74 7.54 -3.14 -12.53
C ASN A 74 7.24 -1.63 -12.59
N GLY A 75 7.68 -0.84 -11.61
CA GLY A 75 7.53 0.61 -11.55
C GLY A 75 6.20 1.09 -10.97
N MET A 76 5.31 0.18 -10.57
CA MET A 76 4.05 0.54 -9.91
C MET A 76 4.29 0.80 -8.43
N THR A 77 3.80 1.95 -7.96
CA THR A 77 3.82 2.36 -6.56
C THR A 77 2.40 2.35 -6.02
N CYS A 78 2.21 1.65 -4.91
CA CYS A 78 0.95 1.56 -4.19
C CYS A 78 1.04 2.31 -2.86
N LEU A 79 0.01 3.08 -2.52
CA LEU A 79 -0.14 3.63 -1.17
C LEU A 79 -0.64 2.52 -0.25
N VAL A 80 0.06 2.27 0.85
CA VAL A 80 -0.28 1.21 1.81
C VAL A 80 -0.83 1.76 3.12
N ALA A 81 -0.46 2.99 3.49
CA ALA A 81 -1.01 3.73 4.62
C ALA A 81 -0.80 5.24 4.42
N SER A 82 -1.65 6.06 5.03
CA SER A 82 -1.51 7.52 5.05
C SER A 82 -2.23 8.11 6.25
N GLY A 83 -1.79 9.28 6.72
CA GLY A 83 -2.38 9.92 7.90
C GLY A 83 -1.92 11.35 8.14
N GLN A 84 -2.02 11.76 9.39
CA GLN A 84 -1.63 13.07 9.93
C GLN A 84 -0.72 12.88 11.14
N SER A 85 -0.23 14.00 11.68
CA SER A 85 0.61 14.05 12.88
C SER A 85 1.87 13.22 12.75
N TYR A 86 2.61 13.41 11.66
CA TYR A 86 3.92 12.78 11.48
C TYR A 86 4.93 13.24 12.54
N GLU A 87 5.74 12.30 13.03
CA GLU A 87 6.87 12.55 13.90
C GLU A 87 8.07 11.72 13.41
N GLU A 88 9.22 12.38 13.24
CA GLU A 88 10.47 11.71 12.93
C GLU A 88 11.15 11.29 14.24
N LEU A 89 11.41 9.99 14.37
CA LEU A 89 12.07 9.41 15.54
C LEU A 89 13.38 8.74 15.12
N ALA A 90 14.44 9.01 15.88
CA ALA A 90 15.74 8.36 15.76
C ALA A 90 16.11 7.69 17.09
N GLU A 91 15.36 6.66 17.45
CA GLU A 91 15.56 5.93 18.70
C GLU A 91 16.67 4.89 18.57
N ALA A 92 17.54 4.82 19.58
CA ALA A 92 18.50 3.74 19.69
C ALA A 92 17.81 2.46 20.16
N LEU A 93 18.35 1.30 19.78
CA LEU A 93 17.96 0.04 20.41
C LEU A 93 18.17 0.17 21.93
N PRO A 94 17.19 -0.24 22.75
CA PRO A 94 17.39 -0.33 24.19
C PRO A 94 18.65 -1.14 24.48
N ALA A 95 19.40 -0.75 25.52
CA ALA A 95 20.51 -1.57 25.99
C ALA A 95 19.98 -2.99 26.26
N LYS A 96 20.71 -4.02 25.79
CA LYS A 96 20.42 -5.39 26.21
C LYS A 96 20.48 -5.41 27.74
N GLY A 97 19.34 -5.55 28.39
CA GLY A 97 19.31 -5.81 29.82
C GLY A 97 20.16 -7.04 30.11
N ASN A 98 21.00 -6.96 31.13
CA ASN A 98 21.40 -8.17 31.83
C ASN A 98 20.14 -8.57 32.60
N ASP A 99 19.38 -9.53 32.05
CA ASP A 99 18.31 -10.20 32.79
C ASP A 99 18.99 -10.94 33.95
N ALA A 100 19.19 -10.21 35.05
CA ALA A 100 19.77 -10.71 36.29
C ALA A 100 18.76 -11.62 37.01
#